data_AF-A0A0B1R7F5-F1
#
_entry.id   AF-A0A0B1R7F5-F1
#
_cell.length_a   1.000
_cell.length_b   1.000
_cell.length_c   1.000
_cell.angle_alpha   90.00
_cell.angle_beta   90.00
_cell.angle_gamma   90.00
#
_symmetry.space_group_name_H-M   'P 1'
#
loop_
_entity.id
_entity.type
_entity.pdbx_description
1 polymer ?
#
loop_
_entity_poly.entity_id
_entity_poly.type
_entity_poly.pdbx_seq_one_letter_code
_entity_poly.pdbx_strand_id
1 'polypeptide(L)'
;MSEKVVFDMTLSSPDAGRIIGVVDIELIVEGNNVDCFLLGPKSSSFYFEKQLRYFIKGNYCHGTVRKEKAYGFSWDYGARKWFRIGDCIQAIITENCIQGTYDLQKPENGQFSDVGIELDADAAVLSARIHDNNIGPIKNALNIVNRVFFSMHDNDIIGTLDGLIWSGEQAFGEPKIHHNNFNSQRYGIYVKGANSLSFNDNTIRRHRKGWKKSNDDWYGFRLERISDLKISGNTVQPDESSGLFPNKKYAYYLDSCSLGTLEGNFIGVGCEEGIILRNCTGFNLSNTVTAQNEIGDILFYMTDNTRKININSYSLVSSFKGKAFEKDDSKINEIKLNSLNIQENDNAFEIKAEKIRINDGFDLISGSDDPQGSISATKGSLYLRSGDNGTPSLYVKVSGSDQNGWKSIT
;
A
#
# COMPACT_ATOMS: atom_id res chain seq x y z
N MET A 1 -26.04 16.95 -22.32
CA MET A 1 -25.04 17.72 -23.09
C MET A 1 -24.16 16.71 -23.80
N SER A 2 -23.89 16.89 -25.09
CA SER A 2 -22.95 16.02 -25.83
C SER A 2 -21.56 16.13 -25.23
N GLU A 3 -20.90 15.01 -24.92
CA GLU A 3 -19.52 14.99 -24.44
C GLU A 3 -18.60 15.62 -25.49
N LYS A 4 -17.83 16.66 -25.11
CA LYS A 4 -16.89 17.31 -26.03
C LYS A 4 -15.58 16.52 -26.03
N VAL A 5 -15.31 15.86 -27.16
CA VAL A 5 -14.09 15.08 -27.45
C VAL A 5 -13.19 15.90 -28.38
N VAL A 6 -11.89 15.97 -28.09
CA VAL A 6 -10.93 16.73 -28.92
C VAL A 6 -10.34 15.87 -30.04
N PHE A 7 -9.85 14.67 -29.71
CA PHE A 7 -9.31 13.72 -30.67
C PHE A 7 -9.99 12.35 -30.47
N ASP A 8 -10.80 11.99 -31.45
CA ASP A 8 -11.53 10.73 -31.48
C ASP A 8 -10.75 9.69 -32.30
N MET A 9 -10.26 8.64 -31.64
CA MET A 9 -9.52 7.53 -32.26
C MET A 9 -10.44 6.35 -32.61
N THR A 10 -11.76 6.52 -32.57
CA THR A 10 -12.71 5.48 -33.01
C THR A 10 -12.61 5.26 -34.52
N LEU A 11 -12.61 3.99 -34.92
CA LEU A 11 -12.40 3.58 -36.30
C LEU A 11 -13.70 3.13 -36.96
N SER A 12 -14.01 3.68 -38.13
CA SER A 12 -15.19 3.32 -38.93
C SER A 12 -14.98 2.14 -39.90
N SER A 13 -13.73 1.73 -40.20
CA SER A 13 -13.41 0.70 -41.22
C SER A 13 -13.12 -0.69 -40.63
N PRO A 14 -13.44 -1.79 -41.36
CA PRO A 14 -13.19 -3.18 -40.94
C PRO A 14 -11.76 -3.73 -41.09
N ASP A 15 -10.77 -2.96 -41.60
CA ASP A 15 -9.44 -3.55 -41.86
C ASP A 15 -8.69 -3.98 -40.59
N ALA A 16 -8.07 -5.17 -40.63
CA ALA A 16 -7.33 -5.77 -39.54
C ALA A 16 -5.90 -5.18 -39.39
N GLY A 17 -5.49 -4.95 -38.14
CA GLY A 17 -4.15 -4.54 -37.74
C GLY A 17 -3.89 -3.04 -37.93
N ARG A 18 -4.05 -2.25 -36.87
CA ARG A 18 -3.80 -0.80 -36.92
C ARG A 18 -3.01 -0.32 -35.71
N ILE A 19 -2.12 0.64 -35.95
CA ILE A 19 -1.43 1.43 -34.93
C ILE A 19 -1.96 2.86 -35.05
N ILE A 20 -2.48 3.40 -33.95
CA ILE A 20 -2.89 4.79 -33.84
C ILE A 20 -2.10 5.41 -32.70
N GLY A 21 -1.66 6.65 -32.85
CA GLY A 21 -0.87 7.27 -31.80
C GLY A 21 -0.82 8.78 -31.87
N VAL A 22 -0.39 9.34 -30.75
CA VAL A 22 -0.17 10.77 -30.54
C VAL A 22 1.20 10.87 -29.88
N VAL A 23 2.16 11.46 -30.58
CA VAL A 23 3.60 11.38 -30.23
C VAL A 23 4.25 12.76 -30.31
N ASP A 24 4.93 13.16 -29.23
CA ASP A 24 5.75 14.36 -29.12
C ASP A 24 5.00 15.65 -29.48
N ILE A 25 3.73 15.78 -29.02
CA ILE A 25 2.94 17.00 -29.22
C ILE A 25 2.46 17.63 -27.90
N GLU A 26 2.18 18.93 -27.98
CA GLU A 26 1.58 19.70 -26.90
C GLU A 26 0.05 19.73 -27.06
N LEU A 27 -0.67 19.28 -26.03
CA LEU A 27 -2.13 19.17 -25.98
C LEU A 27 -2.69 20.20 -25.00
N ILE A 28 -3.26 21.27 -25.56
CA ILE A 28 -3.67 22.44 -24.79
C ILE A 28 -5.20 22.58 -24.74
N VAL A 29 -5.76 22.79 -23.54
CA VAL A 29 -7.18 23.13 -23.36
C VAL A 29 -7.35 24.62 -23.10
N GLU A 30 -8.17 25.29 -23.91
CA GLU A 30 -8.47 26.73 -23.82
C GLU A 30 -9.95 27.02 -23.59
N GLY A 31 -10.24 28.01 -22.75
CA GLY A 31 -11.55 28.65 -22.60
C GLY A 31 -12.56 27.90 -21.73
N ASN A 32 -12.65 26.57 -21.85
CA ASN A 32 -13.51 25.73 -21.02
C ASN A 32 -12.92 24.33 -20.86
N ASN A 33 -13.25 23.66 -19.74
CA ASN A 33 -12.94 22.25 -19.55
C ASN A 33 -13.58 21.39 -20.65
N VAL A 34 -12.87 20.36 -21.09
CA VAL A 34 -13.37 19.34 -22.04
C VAL A 34 -13.66 18.03 -21.31
N ASP A 35 -14.51 17.19 -21.89
CA ASP A 35 -14.80 15.90 -21.26
C ASP A 35 -13.67 14.89 -21.50
N CYS A 36 -13.23 14.75 -22.74
CA CYS A 36 -12.16 13.85 -23.09
C CYS A 36 -11.22 14.46 -24.12
N PHE A 37 -9.91 14.38 -23.90
CA PHE A 37 -8.94 14.86 -24.87
C PHE A 37 -8.65 13.80 -25.94
N LEU A 38 -8.09 12.65 -25.55
CA LEU A 38 -7.91 11.49 -26.42
C LEU A 38 -8.92 10.41 -26.06
N LEU A 39 -9.84 10.11 -26.99
CA LEU A 39 -10.85 9.08 -26.81
C LEU A 39 -10.52 7.84 -27.65
N GLY A 40 -10.23 6.74 -26.95
CA GLY A 40 -10.22 5.39 -27.50
C GLY A 40 -11.64 4.77 -27.47
N PRO A 41 -11.95 3.87 -28.42
CA PRO A 41 -13.20 3.14 -28.51
C PRO A 41 -13.37 2.22 -27.32
N LYS A 42 -14.51 2.32 -26.66
CA LYS A 42 -15.04 1.36 -25.71
C LYS A 42 -16.17 0.58 -26.38
N SER A 43 -16.43 -0.64 -25.92
CA SER A 43 -17.48 -1.52 -26.44
C SER A 43 -17.27 -1.94 -27.90
N SER A 44 -16.01 -2.21 -28.29
CA SER A 44 -15.64 -2.65 -29.64
C SER A 44 -14.92 -4.00 -29.65
N SER A 45 -15.06 -4.75 -30.74
CA SER A 45 -14.36 -6.03 -30.98
C SER A 45 -12.86 -5.85 -31.32
N PHE A 46 -12.31 -4.65 -31.15
CA PHE A 46 -11.00 -4.26 -31.71
C PHE A 46 -9.82 -5.03 -31.11
N TYR A 47 -9.98 -5.58 -29.90
CA TYR A 47 -9.02 -6.53 -29.35
C TYR A 47 -8.94 -7.81 -30.18
N PHE A 48 -10.07 -8.44 -30.51
CA PHE A 48 -10.07 -9.75 -31.16
C PHE A 48 -9.91 -9.65 -32.68
N GLU A 49 -10.67 -8.76 -33.31
CA GLU A 49 -10.84 -8.75 -34.76
C GLU A 49 -9.83 -7.83 -35.46
N LYS A 50 -9.58 -6.66 -34.86
CA LYS A 50 -8.80 -5.59 -35.51
C LYS A 50 -7.37 -5.47 -35.01
N GLN A 51 -7.02 -6.16 -33.93
CA GLN A 51 -5.69 -6.16 -33.34
C GLN A 51 -5.12 -4.75 -33.11
N LEU A 52 -5.98 -3.83 -32.67
CA LEU A 52 -5.65 -2.40 -32.56
C LEU A 52 -4.59 -2.16 -31.48
N ARG A 53 -3.65 -1.25 -31.77
CA ARG A 53 -2.64 -0.79 -30.82
C ARG A 53 -2.58 0.74 -30.73
N TYR A 54 -2.38 1.25 -29.52
CA TYR A 54 -2.17 2.67 -29.23
C TYR A 54 -0.74 2.97 -28.83
N PHE A 55 -0.19 4.06 -29.36
CA PHE A 55 1.10 4.63 -28.95
C PHE A 55 0.91 6.10 -28.55
N ILE A 56 0.93 6.38 -27.25
CA ILE A 56 0.74 7.71 -26.69
C ILE A 56 2.04 8.06 -25.97
N LYS A 57 2.90 8.83 -26.65
CA LYS A 57 4.28 9.02 -26.23
C LYS A 57 4.69 10.49 -26.20
N GLY A 58 5.43 10.91 -25.17
CA GLY A 58 6.16 12.19 -25.21
C GLY A 58 5.28 13.44 -25.22
N ASN A 59 3.99 13.32 -24.92
CA ASN A 59 3.06 14.44 -25.02
C ASN A 59 3.10 15.33 -23.78
N TYR A 60 2.87 16.63 -23.97
CA TYR A 60 2.69 17.57 -22.88
C TYR A 60 1.25 18.09 -22.84
N CYS A 61 0.52 17.74 -21.78
CA CYS A 61 -0.92 17.99 -21.66
C CYS A 61 -1.18 19.03 -20.56
N HIS A 62 -1.81 20.17 -20.89
CA HIS A 62 -2.10 21.22 -19.90
C HIS A 62 -3.18 22.21 -20.35
N GLY A 63 -3.63 23.09 -19.44
CA GLY A 63 -4.48 24.23 -19.81
C GLY A 63 -3.71 25.41 -20.37
N THR A 64 -4.39 26.44 -20.89
CA THR A 64 -3.69 27.65 -21.38
C THR A 64 -3.20 28.59 -20.27
N VAL A 65 -3.95 28.69 -19.15
CA VAL A 65 -3.68 29.66 -18.09
C VAL A 65 -3.33 28.95 -16.79
N ARG A 66 -2.16 29.28 -16.25
CA ARG A 66 -1.59 28.73 -15.02
C ARG A 66 -2.08 29.52 -13.81
N LYS A 67 -2.48 28.81 -12.74
CA LYS A 67 -2.85 29.44 -11.47
C LYS A 67 -1.60 29.76 -10.65
N GLU A 68 -1.11 31.00 -10.73
CA GLU A 68 0.13 31.43 -10.06
C GLU A 68 0.15 31.17 -8.55
N LYS A 69 -1.00 31.21 -7.88
CA LYS A 69 -1.14 30.99 -6.43
C LYS A 69 -1.46 29.56 -6.04
N ALA A 70 -1.75 28.68 -7.01
CA ALA A 70 -2.05 27.28 -6.73
C ALA A 70 -0.76 26.48 -6.55
N TYR A 71 -0.84 25.38 -5.80
CA TYR A 71 0.31 24.48 -5.69
C TYR A 71 0.63 23.83 -7.04
N GLY A 72 1.93 23.63 -7.31
CA GLY A 72 2.39 22.78 -8.40
C GLY A 72 2.00 23.28 -9.78
N PHE A 73 1.53 24.52 -9.88
CA PHE A 73 1.17 25.19 -11.13
C PHE A 73 -0.01 24.57 -11.85
N SER A 74 -1.06 24.20 -11.10
CA SER A 74 -2.31 23.74 -11.70
C SER A 74 -2.92 24.78 -12.64
N TRP A 75 -3.77 24.29 -13.56
CA TRP A 75 -4.29 25.08 -14.67
C TRP A 75 -5.75 25.48 -14.46
N ASP A 76 -6.20 26.57 -15.09
CA ASP A 76 -7.61 27.00 -15.06
C ASP A 76 -8.55 26.03 -15.78
N TYR A 77 -8.07 25.45 -16.88
CA TYR A 77 -8.83 24.51 -17.70
C TYR A 77 -8.04 23.21 -17.90
N GLY A 78 -8.77 22.12 -18.15
CA GLY A 78 -8.21 20.81 -18.46
C GLY A 78 -9.25 19.85 -19.03
N ALA A 79 -8.92 18.57 -19.05
CA ALA A 79 -9.83 17.51 -19.50
C ALA A 79 -10.33 16.69 -18.31
N ARG A 80 -11.61 16.31 -18.32
CA ARG A 80 -12.13 15.35 -17.32
C ARG A 80 -11.38 14.02 -17.45
N LYS A 81 -11.08 13.59 -18.68
CA LYS A 81 -10.11 12.53 -18.98
C LYS A 81 -9.13 13.02 -20.03
N TRP A 82 -7.85 13.12 -19.70
CA TRP A 82 -6.84 13.43 -20.70
C TRP A 82 -6.74 12.28 -21.70
N PHE A 83 -6.44 11.08 -21.23
CA PHE A 83 -6.45 9.88 -22.06
C PHE A 83 -7.52 8.92 -21.55
N ARG A 84 -8.49 8.58 -22.39
CA ARG A 84 -9.43 7.48 -22.13
C ARG A 84 -9.22 6.39 -23.15
N ILE A 85 -8.72 5.23 -22.74
CA ILE A 85 -8.40 4.13 -23.64
C ILE A 85 -9.30 2.94 -23.33
N GLY A 86 -9.95 2.41 -24.36
CA GLY A 86 -10.84 1.23 -24.29
C GLY A 86 -10.25 0.00 -24.97
N ASP A 87 -11.09 -0.80 -25.63
CA ASP A 87 -10.72 -2.14 -26.14
C ASP A 87 -9.55 -2.07 -27.16
N CYS A 88 -8.40 -2.68 -26.82
CA CYS A 88 -7.26 -2.83 -27.74
C CYS A 88 -6.27 -3.90 -27.26
N ILE A 89 -5.54 -4.51 -28.20
CA ILE A 89 -4.52 -5.53 -27.87
C ILE A 89 -3.37 -4.92 -27.06
N GLN A 90 -3.02 -3.67 -27.33
CA GLN A 90 -1.89 -3.03 -26.68
C GLN A 90 -2.03 -1.51 -26.68
N ALA A 91 -1.98 -0.88 -25.52
CA ALA A 91 -1.70 0.54 -25.37
C ALA A 91 -0.31 0.71 -24.75
N ILE A 92 0.54 1.53 -25.36
CA ILE A 92 1.81 1.98 -24.81
C ILE A 92 1.66 3.47 -24.50
N ILE A 93 1.72 3.81 -23.21
CA ILE A 93 1.54 5.17 -22.69
C ILE A 93 2.80 5.54 -21.93
N THR A 94 3.66 6.35 -22.53
CA THR A 94 5.00 6.59 -21.99
C THR A 94 5.56 7.98 -22.22
N GLU A 95 6.44 8.46 -21.34
CA GLU A 95 7.13 9.75 -21.48
C GLU A 95 6.17 10.95 -21.57
N ASN A 96 4.92 10.82 -21.12
CA ASN A 96 3.96 11.93 -21.16
C ASN A 96 4.07 12.78 -19.89
N CYS A 97 3.89 14.10 -20.02
CA CYS A 97 3.71 15.04 -18.93
C CYS A 97 2.25 15.51 -18.92
N ILE A 98 1.47 15.13 -17.91
CA ILE A 98 0.03 15.45 -17.83
C ILE A 98 -0.25 16.32 -16.61
N GLN A 99 -0.69 17.54 -16.86
CA GLN A 99 -1.02 18.51 -15.82
C GLN A 99 -2.50 18.88 -15.86
N GLY A 100 -3.15 18.84 -14.71
CA GLY A 100 -4.56 19.13 -14.55
C GLY A 100 -4.82 20.45 -13.83
N THR A 101 -6.04 20.55 -13.34
CA THR A 101 -6.63 21.74 -12.71
C THR A 101 -6.68 21.67 -11.20
N TYR A 102 -6.39 20.49 -10.63
CA TYR A 102 -6.46 20.20 -9.20
C TYR A 102 -5.44 21.03 -8.40
N ASP A 103 -5.91 21.67 -7.34
CA ASP A 103 -5.09 22.45 -6.41
C ASP A 103 -5.09 21.73 -5.05
N LEU A 104 -3.99 21.03 -4.74
CA LEU A 104 -3.89 20.25 -3.51
C LEU A 104 -3.91 21.10 -2.24
N GLN A 105 -3.76 22.42 -2.31
CA GLN A 105 -3.84 23.31 -1.15
C GLN A 105 -5.28 23.68 -0.78
N LYS A 106 -6.26 23.26 -1.57
CA LYS A 106 -7.68 23.57 -1.38
C LYS A 106 -8.47 22.30 -1.03
N PRO A 107 -9.64 22.43 -0.38
CA PRO A 107 -10.53 21.30 -0.13
C PRO A 107 -10.90 20.58 -1.43
N GLU A 108 -11.03 19.24 -1.41
CA GLU A 108 -11.36 18.48 -2.62
C GLU A 108 -12.78 18.76 -3.16
N ASN A 109 -13.69 19.16 -2.28
CA ASN A 109 -15.08 19.44 -2.61
C ASN A 109 -15.19 20.64 -3.55
N GLY A 110 -15.85 20.44 -4.69
CA GLY A 110 -16.07 21.48 -5.70
C GLY A 110 -14.92 21.67 -6.70
N GLN A 111 -13.79 20.96 -6.55
CA GLN A 111 -12.74 20.97 -7.57
C GLN A 111 -13.12 20.07 -8.76
N PHE A 112 -12.69 20.46 -9.96
CA PHE A 112 -12.91 19.70 -11.19
C PHE A 112 -12.33 18.30 -11.08
N SER A 113 -13.04 17.31 -11.63
CA SER A 113 -12.71 15.89 -11.47
C SER A 113 -11.95 15.38 -12.67
N ASP A 114 -10.73 15.88 -12.85
CA ASP A 114 -9.84 15.47 -13.91
C ASP A 114 -9.12 14.14 -13.61
N VAL A 115 -8.88 13.40 -14.68
CA VAL A 115 -8.20 12.12 -14.71
C VAL A 115 -7.09 12.18 -15.75
N GLY A 116 -5.88 11.77 -15.38
CA GLY A 116 -4.75 11.71 -16.32
C GLY A 116 -4.97 10.60 -17.33
N ILE A 117 -5.01 9.37 -16.84
CA ILE A 117 -5.20 8.18 -17.68
C ILE A 117 -6.37 7.37 -17.14
N GLU A 118 -7.40 7.18 -17.96
CA GLU A 118 -8.50 6.27 -17.71
C GLU A 118 -8.40 5.07 -18.66
N LEU A 119 -8.35 3.86 -18.10
CA LEU A 119 -8.37 2.61 -18.85
C LEU A 119 -9.69 1.88 -18.56
N ASP A 120 -10.52 1.67 -19.58
CA ASP A 120 -11.88 1.15 -19.42
C ASP A 120 -12.36 0.42 -20.69
N ALA A 121 -12.25 -0.91 -20.68
CA ALA A 121 -12.74 -1.80 -21.73
C ALA A 121 -14.12 -2.39 -21.38
N ASP A 122 -14.86 -2.85 -22.38
CA ASP A 122 -16.23 -3.35 -22.19
C ASP A 122 -16.57 -4.55 -23.05
N ALA A 123 -16.38 -4.47 -24.36
CA ALA A 123 -16.70 -5.59 -25.24
C ALA A 123 -15.64 -6.70 -25.15
N ALA A 124 -14.37 -6.32 -24.98
CA ALA A 124 -13.25 -7.24 -25.01
C ALA A 124 -12.29 -7.01 -23.83
N VAL A 125 -10.98 -6.99 -24.09
CA VAL A 125 -9.92 -6.75 -23.11
C VAL A 125 -9.11 -5.54 -23.57
N LEU A 126 -8.51 -4.83 -22.62
CA LEU A 126 -7.47 -3.84 -22.87
C LEU A 126 -6.18 -4.33 -22.22
N SER A 127 -5.10 -4.44 -22.99
CA SER A 127 -3.75 -4.64 -22.45
C SER A 127 -2.95 -3.35 -22.55
N ALA A 128 -2.34 -2.88 -21.45
CA ALA A 128 -1.63 -1.61 -21.39
C ALA A 128 -0.24 -1.70 -20.74
N ARG A 129 0.68 -0.88 -21.24
CA ARG A 129 2.00 -0.62 -20.64
C ARG A 129 2.11 0.87 -20.35
N ILE A 130 2.27 1.22 -19.08
CA ILE A 130 2.26 2.61 -18.62
C ILE A 130 3.58 2.90 -17.91
N HIS A 131 4.48 3.67 -18.51
CA HIS A 131 5.78 3.91 -17.89
C HIS A 131 6.43 5.23 -18.23
N ASP A 132 7.30 5.73 -17.36
CA ASP A 132 8.05 6.98 -17.57
C ASP A 132 7.15 8.23 -17.73
N ASN A 133 5.93 8.24 -17.17
CA ASN A 133 5.05 9.41 -17.23
C ASN A 133 5.21 10.30 -16.00
N ASN A 134 5.10 11.61 -16.19
CA ASN A 134 4.94 12.59 -15.13
C ASN A 134 3.48 13.07 -15.09
N ILE A 135 2.77 12.81 -13.99
CA ILE A 135 1.35 13.14 -13.88
C ILE A 135 1.08 13.96 -12.63
N GLY A 136 0.62 15.19 -12.85
CA GLY A 136 0.13 16.09 -11.83
C GLY A 136 0.51 17.56 -12.09
N PRO A 137 -0.11 18.51 -11.39
CA PRO A 137 -1.16 18.33 -10.39
C PRO A 137 -2.52 17.99 -11.03
N ILE A 138 -3.16 16.90 -10.59
CA ILE A 138 -4.43 16.39 -11.16
C ILE A 138 -5.22 15.64 -10.08
N LYS A 139 -6.54 15.55 -10.14
CA LYS A 139 -7.32 14.91 -9.07
C LYS A 139 -7.00 13.42 -9.00
N ASN A 140 -7.22 12.67 -10.07
CA ASN A 140 -6.89 11.26 -10.16
C ASN A 140 -5.82 11.05 -11.23
N ALA A 141 -4.64 10.53 -10.88
CA ALA A 141 -3.60 10.33 -11.90
C ALA A 141 -3.98 9.20 -12.85
N LEU A 142 -4.33 8.03 -12.29
CA LEU A 142 -4.77 6.86 -13.03
C LEU A 142 -6.08 6.30 -12.48
N ASN A 143 -7.00 5.99 -13.39
CA ASN A 143 -8.26 5.33 -13.12
C ASN A 143 -8.37 4.06 -13.97
N ILE A 144 -8.30 2.90 -13.32
CA ILE A 144 -8.45 1.60 -13.96
C ILE A 144 -9.86 1.08 -13.66
N VAL A 145 -10.61 0.81 -14.71
CA VAL A 145 -12.01 0.40 -14.61
C VAL A 145 -12.13 -1.07 -15.00
N ASN A 146 -12.80 -1.38 -16.10
CA ASN A 146 -13.18 -2.75 -16.43
C ASN A 146 -12.23 -3.36 -17.48
N ARG A 147 -11.98 -4.67 -17.31
CA ARG A 147 -11.33 -5.55 -18.29
C ARG A 147 -9.95 -5.06 -18.75
N VAL A 148 -9.17 -4.53 -17.81
CA VAL A 148 -7.82 -4.05 -18.07
C VAL A 148 -6.77 -5.01 -17.50
N PHE A 149 -5.85 -5.43 -18.37
CA PHE A 149 -4.60 -6.11 -18.01
C PHE A 149 -3.45 -5.11 -18.22
N PHE A 150 -2.57 -4.88 -17.24
CA PHE A 150 -1.55 -3.85 -17.40
C PHE A 150 -0.27 -4.06 -16.61
N SER A 151 0.81 -3.42 -17.08
CA SER A 151 2.03 -3.21 -16.30
C SER A 151 2.31 -1.71 -16.18
N MET A 152 2.74 -1.28 -15.00
CA MET A 152 3.01 0.12 -14.70
C MET A 152 4.34 0.30 -13.98
N HIS A 153 5.26 1.10 -14.52
CA HIS A 153 6.53 1.35 -13.85
C HIS A 153 7.19 2.68 -14.15
N ASP A 154 8.08 3.13 -13.27
CA ASP A 154 8.89 4.35 -13.46
C ASP A 154 8.06 5.63 -13.71
N ASN A 155 6.83 5.70 -13.17
CA ASN A 155 6.00 6.90 -13.27
C ASN A 155 6.21 7.80 -12.05
N ASP A 156 6.19 9.12 -12.27
CA ASP A 156 6.23 10.14 -11.24
C ASP A 156 4.88 10.84 -11.13
N ILE A 157 4.16 10.58 -10.04
CA ILE A 157 2.79 11.05 -9.81
C ILE A 157 2.81 12.00 -8.62
N ILE A 158 2.75 13.31 -8.89
CA ILE A 158 2.96 14.33 -7.87
C ILE A 158 1.81 15.32 -7.80
N GLY A 159 1.33 15.54 -6.59
CA GLY A 159 0.39 16.61 -6.32
C GLY A 159 -1.03 16.27 -6.73
N THR A 160 -1.41 15.00 -6.50
CA THR A 160 -2.75 14.49 -6.82
C THR A 160 -3.61 14.29 -5.59
N LEU A 161 -4.93 14.16 -5.77
CA LEU A 161 -5.79 13.65 -4.70
C LEU A 161 -5.53 12.16 -4.53
N ASP A 162 -5.66 11.43 -5.63
CA ASP A 162 -5.45 9.98 -5.70
C ASP A 162 -4.40 9.64 -6.78
N GLY A 163 -3.51 8.70 -6.47
CA GLY A 163 -2.48 8.22 -7.38
C GLY A 163 -3.08 7.23 -8.38
N LEU A 164 -3.16 5.96 -7.97
CA LEU A 164 -3.82 4.90 -8.73
C LEU A 164 -5.13 4.49 -8.07
N ILE A 165 -6.24 4.58 -8.80
CA ILE A 165 -7.53 4.01 -8.42
C ILE A 165 -7.83 2.84 -9.36
N TRP A 166 -8.16 1.69 -8.80
CA TRP A 166 -8.67 0.55 -9.54
C TRP A 166 -9.89 -0.05 -8.86
N SER A 167 -11.06 0.21 -9.43
CA SER A 167 -12.33 -0.15 -8.80
C SER A 167 -13.42 -0.62 -9.76
N GLY A 168 -13.03 -1.07 -10.97
CA GLY A 168 -13.97 -1.69 -11.90
C GLY A 168 -14.53 -3.00 -11.34
N GLU A 169 -15.70 -3.40 -11.84
CA GLU A 169 -16.37 -4.64 -11.42
C GLU A 169 -15.74 -5.89 -12.03
N GLN A 170 -15.05 -5.72 -13.17
CA GLN A 170 -14.42 -6.79 -13.92
C GLN A 170 -12.91 -6.58 -13.98
N ALA A 171 -12.23 -6.81 -12.86
CA ALA A 171 -10.77 -6.71 -12.76
C ALA A 171 -10.09 -7.99 -13.28
N PHE A 172 -9.05 -7.84 -14.10
CA PHE A 172 -8.15 -8.97 -14.44
C PHE A 172 -7.06 -9.12 -13.38
N GLY A 173 -6.51 -10.34 -13.27
CA GLY A 173 -5.33 -10.59 -12.45
C GLY A 173 -4.03 -10.29 -13.19
N GLU A 174 -2.92 -10.44 -12.46
CA GLU A 174 -1.53 -10.40 -12.90
C GLU A 174 -0.90 -9.03 -13.27
N PRO A 175 -1.44 -7.84 -12.91
CA PRO A 175 -0.70 -6.63 -13.13
C PRO A 175 0.53 -6.53 -12.24
N LYS A 176 1.52 -5.83 -12.78
CA LYS A 176 2.80 -5.54 -12.12
C LYS A 176 2.96 -4.04 -12.03
N ILE A 177 3.06 -3.53 -10.81
CA ILE A 177 3.15 -2.09 -10.53
C ILE A 177 4.43 -1.87 -9.73
N HIS A 178 5.46 -1.28 -10.34
CA HIS A 178 6.75 -1.20 -9.69
C HIS A 178 7.58 0.06 -10.00
N HIS A 179 8.48 0.45 -9.11
CA HIS A 179 9.35 1.64 -9.29
C HIS A 179 8.61 2.96 -9.53
N ASN A 180 7.37 3.10 -9.08
CA ASN A 180 6.62 4.35 -9.23
C ASN A 180 6.79 5.24 -7.99
N ASN A 181 6.71 6.55 -8.19
CA ASN A 181 6.57 7.53 -7.11
C ASN A 181 5.14 8.07 -7.08
N PHE A 182 4.43 7.90 -5.96
CA PHE A 182 3.09 8.44 -5.74
C PHE A 182 3.14 9.46 -4.60
N ASN A 183 2.69 10.68 -4.87
CA ASN A 183 2.62 11.76 -3.90
C ASN A 183 1.21 12.36 -3.89
N SER A 184 0.31 11.68 -3.15
CA SER A 184 -1.15 11.84 -3.22
C SER A 184 -1.76 12.27 -1.89
N GLN A 185 -2.90 12.97 -1.90
CA GLN A 185 -3.55 13.50 -0.69
C GLN A 185 -4.45 12.53 0.05
N ARG A 186 -4.98 11.51 -0.61
CA ARG A 186 -5.89 10.53 -0.02
C ARG A 186 -5.45 9.10 -0.26
N TYR A 187 -5.41 8.65 -1.51
CA TYR A 187 -4.91 7.32 -1.86
C TYR A 187 -3.61 7.43 -2.65
N GLY A 188 -2.53 6.80 -2.15
CA GLY A 188 -1.40 6.45 -3.03
C GLY A 188 -1.86 5.45 -4.07
N ILE A 189 -2.29 4.28 -3.60
CA ILE A 189 -2.87 3.20 -4.39
C ILE A 189 -4.14 2.68 -3.73
N TYR A 190 -5.25 2.66 -4.47
CA TYR A 190 -6.50 2.01 -4.11
C TYR A 190 -6.86 0.92 -5.13
N VAL A 191 -7.03 -0.32 -4.67
CA VAL A 191 -7.48 -1.44 -5.52
C VAL A 191 -8.61 -2.21 -4.85
N LYS A 192 -9.66 -2.52 -5.62
CA LYS A 192 -10.79 -3.32 -5.16
C LYS A 192 -11.12 -4.46 -6.13
N GLY A 193 -11.17 -5.69 -5.61
CA GLY A 193 -11.74 -6.84 -6.32
C GLY A 193 -10.86 -7.47 -7.39
N ALA A 194 -9.54 -7.26 -7.35
CA ALA A 194 -8.59 -7.88 -8.28
C ALA A 194 -8.08 -9.24 -7.74
N ASN A 195 -7.83 -10.22 -8.62
CA ASN A 195 -7.59 -11.61 -8.20
C ASN A 195 -6.13 -12.00 -7.95
N SER A 196 -5.17 -11.34 -8.58
CA SER A 196 -3.73 -11.59 -8.39
C SER A 196 -3.00 -10.33 -8.80
N LEU A 197 -2.05 -9.84 -8.01
CA LEU A 197 -1.32 -8.61 -8.33
C LEU A 197 -0.04 -8.43 -7.52
N SER A 198 0.90 -7.67 -8.11
CA SER A 198 2.18 -7.38 -7.48
C SER A 198 2.53 -5.89 -7.45
N PHE A 199 2.99 -5.43 -6.28
CA PHE A 199 3.51 -4.09 -6.04
C PHE A 199 4.96 -4.17 -5.57
N ASN A 200 5.91 -3.65 -6.35
CA ASN A 200 7.33 -3.74 -6.01
C ASN A 200 8.04 -2.40 -6.04
N ASP A 201 8.82 -2.07 -5.01
CA ASP A 201 9.75 -0.94 -5.06
C ASP A 201 9.09 0.42 -5.39
N ASN A 202 7.82 0.60 -5.01
CA ASN A 202 7.13 1.88 -5.16
C ASN A 202 7.40 2.76 -3.95
N THR A 203 7.45 4.06 -4.17
CA THR A 203 7.52 5.08 -3.12
C THR A 203 6.19 5.81 -3.04
N ILE A 204 5.54 5.78 -1.88
CA ILE A 204 4.24 6.40 -1.67
C ILE A 204 4.33 7.40 -0.52
N ARG A 205 3.97 8.64 -0.80
CA ARG A 205 4.02 9.75 0.15
C ARG A 205 2.75 10.58 0.09
N ARG A 206 2.57 11.37 1.13
CA ARG A 206 1.58 12.44 1.20
C ARG A 206 2.27 13.77 1.04
N HIS A 207 1.78 14.66 0.17
CA HIS A 207 2.44 15.95 -0.02
C HIS A 207 2.32 16.85 1.22
N ARG A 208 3.42 17.43 1.69
CA ARG A 208 3.44 18.30 2.89
C ARG A 208 2.54 19.52 2.81
N LYS A 209 2.42 20.12 1.63
CA LYS A 209 1.57 21.30 1.37
C LYS A 209 0.11 20.96 1.10
N GLY A 210 -0.24 19.67 1.13
CA GLY A 210 -1.61 19.22 0.94
C GLY A 210 -2.59 19.75 1.94
N TRP A 211 -3.82 19.96 1.51
CA TRP A 211 -4.95 20.37 2.32
C TRP A 211 -5.07 19.46 3.54
N LYS A 212 -5.06 20.06 4.74
CA LYS A 212 -5.01 19.32 6.00
C LYS A 212 -6.37 19.08 6.62
N LYS A 213 -7.42 19.80 6.21
CA LYS A 213 -8.77 19.69 6.79
C LYS A 213 -9.67 18.78 5.95
N SER A 214 -9.12 17.69 5.41
CA SER A 214 -9.97 16.67 4.78
C SER A 214 -10.76 15.95 5.87
N ASN A 215 -11.87 15.32 5.52
CA ASN A 215 -12.57 14.37 6.39
C ASN A 215 -12.15 12.92 6.10
N ASP A 216 -11.38 12.70 5.04
CA ASP A 216 -10.90 11.38 4.64
C ASP A 216 -9.58 11.07 5.35
N ASP A 217 -9.38 9.81 5.72
CA ASP A 217 -8.08 9.30 6.11
C ASP A 217 -7.11 9.25 4.91
N TRP A 218 -5.82 9.18 5.19
CA TRP A 218 -4.80 8.95 4.17
C TRP A 218 -4.33 7.49 4.17
N TYR A 219 -4.17 6.93 2.97
CA TYR A 219 -3.71 5.57 2.78
C TYR A 219 -2.57 5.54 1.77
N GLY A 220 -1.45 4.92 2.15
CA GLY A 220 -0.43 4.53 1.19
C GLY A 220 -0.99 3.50 0.23
N PHE A 221 -1.35 2.34 0.77
CA PHE A 221 -2.12 1.31 0.09
C PHE A 221 -3.47 1.10 0.78
N ARG A 222 -4.54 1.10 -0.01
CA ARG A 222 -5.86 0.58 0.39
C ARG A 222 -6.26 -0.53 -0.56
N LEU A 223 -6.33 -1.75 -0.07
CA LEU A 223 -6.54 -2.95 -0.87
C LEU A 223 -7.73 -3.73 -0.34
N GLU A 224 -8.71 -3.98 -1.18
CA GLU A 224 -10.00 -4.56 -0.78
C GLU A 224 -10.34 -5.77 -1.64
N ARG A 225 -10.67 -6.90 -1.01
CA ARG A 225 -11.15 -8.12 -1.70
C ARG A 225 -10.17 -8.62 -2.78
N ILE A 226 -8.90 -8.70 -2.42
CA ILE A 226 -7.83 -9.17 -3.30
C ILE A 226 -7.43 -10.60 -2.95
N SER A 227 -7.29 -11.47 -3.94
CA SER A 227 -6.59 -12.75 -3.76
C SER A 227 -5.17 -12.67 -4.32
N ASP A 228 -4.28 -13.57 -3.88
CA ASP A 228 -2.92 -13.75 -4.43
C ASP A 228 -2.13 -12.43 -4.58
N LEU A 229 -1.80 -11.84 -3.45
CA LEU A 229 -1.21 -10.50 -3.36
C LEU A 229 0.29 -10.58 -3.05
N LYS A 230 1.13 -9.87 -3.82
CA LYS A 230 2.55 -9.69 -3.49
C LYS A 230 2.91 -8.21 -3.35
N ILE A 231 3.47 -7.82 -2.22
CA ILE A 231 3.93 -6.46 -1.95
C ILE A 231 5.36 -6.54 -1.45
N SER A 232 6.33 -6.02 -2.20
CA SER A 232 7.73 -6.05 -1.77
C SER A 232 8.51 -4.76 -1.99
N GLY A 233 9.42 -4.43 -1.07
CA GLY A 233 10.38 -3.32 -1.25
C GLY A 233 9.77 -1.92 -1.28
N ASN A 234 8.49 -1.75 -0.93
CA ASN A 234 7.83 -0.45 -1.05
C ASN A 234 8.14 0.45 0.16
N THR A 235 8.25 1.75 -0.10
CA THR A 235 8.41 2.79 0.93
C THR A 235 7.11 3.57 1.07
N VAL A 236 6.56 3.62 2.28
CA VAL A 236 5.33 4.38 2.56
C VAL A 236 5.56 5.35 3.70
N GLN A 237 5.50 6.65 3.41
CA GLN A 237 5.81 7.70 4.38
C GLN A 237 5.05 9.01 4.07
N PRO A 238 4.03 9.39 4.86
CA PRO A 238 3.41 10.69 4.72
C PRO A 238 4.40 11.80 5.11
N ASP A 239 4.39 12.93 4.40
CA ASP A 239 5.18 14.12 4.79
C ASP A 239 4.30 15.11 5.56
N GLU A 240 4.60 15.28 6.84
CA GLU A 240 3.93 16.21 7.75
C GLU A 240 4.80 17.41 8.13
N SER A 241 5.91 17.68 7.44
CA SER A 241 6.84 18.76 7.80
C SER A 241 6.24 20.17 7.74
N SER A 242 5.03 20.34 7.21
CA SER A 242 4.30 21.60 7.10
C SER A 242 2.98 21.63 7.88
N GLY A 243 2.84 20.77 8.90
CA GLY A 243 1.72 20.79 9.84
C GLY A 243 0.93 19.49 9.90
N LEU A 244 0.20 19.35 11.00
CA LEU A 244 -0.57 18.16 11.39
C LEU A 244 -1.70 17.85 10.39
N PHE A 245 -1.79 16.60 9.96
CA PHE A 245 -2.99 16.04 9.35
C PHE A 245 -3.83 15.34 10.44
N PRO A 246 -5.08 15.77 10.68
CA PRO A 246 -5.87 15.38 11.84
C PRO A 246 -6.52 13.99 11.73
N ASN A 247 -6.58 13.41 10.53
CA ASN A 247 -7.14 12.08 10.31
C ASN A 247 -6.06 11.01 10.31
N LYS A 248 -6.49 9.75 10.28
CA LYS A 248 -5.58 8.63 10.35
C LYS A 248 -4.74 8.49 9.09
N LYS A 249 -3.54 7.97 9.27
CA LYS A 249 -2.55 7.72 8.21
C LYS A 249 -2.16 6.26 8.25
N TYR A 250 -2.59 5.50 7.24
CA TYR A 250 -2.32 4.08 7.11
C TYR A 250 -1.24 3.82 6.07
N ALA A 251 -0.23 3.00 6.37
CA ALA A 251 0.71 2.59 5.34
C ALA A 251 0.11 1.50 4.44
N TYR A 252 -0.41 0.42 5.02
CA TYR A 252 -1.03 -0.70 4.33
C TYR A 252 -2.36 -1.08 4.97
N TYR A 253 -3.48 -0.70 4.36
CA TYR A 253 -4.82 -1.11 4.78
C TYR A 253 -5.35 -2.20 3.85
N LEU A 254 -5.42 -3.44 4.36
CA LEU A 254 -5.91 -4.59 3.60
C LEU A 254 -7.20 -5.11 4.25
N ASP A 255 -8.27 -5.14 3.47
CA ASP A 255 -9.58 -5.65 3.91
C ASP A 255 -10.02 -6.80 3.01
N SER A 256 -10.41 -7.91 3.65
CA SER A 256 -10.98 -9.08 2.98
C SER A 256 -10.06 -9.66 1.91
N CYS A 257 -8.74 -9.53 2.10
CA CYS A 257 -7.73 -10.04 1.18
C CYS A 257 -7.27 -11.46 1.55
N SER A 258 -6.69 -12.21 0.62
CA SER A 258 -6.24 -13.58 0.85
C SER A 258 -4.95 -13.94 0.13
N LEU A 259 -4.20 -14.89 0.69
CA LEU A 259 -2.96 -15.43 0.11
C LEU A 259 -1.92 -14.33 -0.20
N GLY A 260 -1.69 -13.45 0.78
CA GLY A 260 -0.81 -12.31 0.59
C GLY A 260 0.61 -12.50 1.14
N THR A 261 1.60 -11.89 0.49
CA THR A 261 2.96 -11.75 1.00
C THR A 261 3.36 -10.27 1.02
N LEU A 262 3.77 -9.77 2.18
CA LEU A 262 4.38 -8.44 2.33
C LEU A 262 5.83 -8.64 2.78
N GLU A 263 6.79 -8.25 1.94
CA GLU A 263 8.21 -8.52 2.17
C GLU A 263 9.09 -7.28 1.99
N GLY A 264 9.94 -6.96 2.98
CA GLY A 264 10.98 -5.95 2.80
C GLY A 264 10.44 -4.51 2.66
N ASN A 265 9.26 -4.23 3.20
CA ASN A 265 8.62 -2.91 3.08
C ASN A 265 9.09 -1.95 4.18
N PHE A 266 9.22 -0.67 3.85
CA PHE A 266 9.55 0.40 4.79
C PHE A 266 8.31 1.25 5.11
N ILE A 267 8.07 1.45 6.41
CA ILE A 267 6.99 2.28 6.96
C ILE A 267 7.63 3.48 7.66
N GLY A 268 7.43 4.67 7.12
CA GLY A 268 8.05 5.89 7.61
C GLY A 268 7.35 6.54 8.80
N VAL A 269 7.96 7.62 9.27
CA VAL A 269 7.42 8.48 10.33
C VAL A 269 6.07 9.07 9.92
N GLY A 270 5.16 9.24 10.89
CA GLY A 270 3.83 9.81 10.66
C GLY A 270 2.78 8.82 10.17
N CYS A 271 3.12 7.56 9.90
CA CYS A 271 2.12 6.50 9.78
C CYS A 271 1.62 6.11 11.17
N GLU A 272 0.34 6.29 11.44
CA GLU A 272 -0.26 5.90 12.72
C GLU A 272 -0.47 4.38 12.77
N GLU A 273 -0.90 3.80 11.64
CA GLU A 273 -1.09 2.35 11.53
C GLU A 273 -0.26 1.82 10.34
N GLY A 274 0.62 0.87 10.62
CA GLY A 274 1.57 0.30 9.67
C GLY A 274 0.89 -0.67 8.69
N ILE A 275 0.65 -1.90 9.14
CA ILE A 275 0.02 -2.97 8.37
C ILE A 275 -1.25 -3.40 9.10
N ILE A 276 -2.39 -3.15 8.46
CA ILE A 276 -3.72 -3.50 8.93
C ILE A 276 -4.21 -4.65 8.06
N LEU A 277 -4.48 -5.79 8.69
CA LEU A 277 -5.15 -6.91 8.04
C LEU A 277 -6.51 -7.11 8.70
N ARG A 278 -7.57 -6.76 7.97
CA ARG A 278 -8.96 -6.91 8.38
C ARG A 278 -9.63 -8.00 7.56
N ASN A 279 -10.27 -8.96 8.22
CA ASN A 279 -10.95 -10.07 7.54
C ASN A 279 -10.07 -10.79 6.49
N CYS A 280 -8.76 -10.80 6.71
CA CYS A 280 -7.78 -11.34 5.79
C CYS A 280 -7.44 -12.79 6.13
N THR A 281 -6.89 -13.52 5.15
CA THR A 281 -6.54 -14.94 5.32
C THR A 281 -5.24 -15.33 4.65
N GLY A 282 -4.39 -16.09 5.35
CA GLY A 282 -3.18 -16.68 4.75
C GLY A 282 -2.14 -15.65 4.31
N PHE A 283 -1.69 -14.80 5.25
CA PHE A 283 -0.67 -13.79 4.99
C PHE A 283 0.70 -14.18 5.55
N ASN A 284 1.75 -13.83 4.81
CA ASN A 284 3.14 -13.88 5.27
C ASN A 284 3.74 -12.48 5.26
N LEU A 285 4.13 -11.98 6.43
CA LEU A 285 4.72 -10.66 6.64
C LEU A 285 6.18 -10.84 7.05
N SER A 286 7.12 -10.30 6.29
CA SER A 286 8.56 -10.49 6.52
C SER A 286 9.36 -9.23 6.23
N ASN A 287 10.45 -9.04 6.96
CA ASN A 287 11.45 -7.99 6.74
C ASN A 287 10.87 -6.57 6.70
N THR A 288 9.78 -6.29 7.42
CA THR A 288 9.23 -4.94 7.53
C THR A 288 10.13 -4.07 8.38
N VAL A 289 10.54 -2.91 7.87
CA VAL A 289 11.27 -1.90 8.64
C VAL A 289 10.33 -0.75 8.95
N THR A 290 10.27 -0.30 10.21
CA THR A 290 9.44 0.85 10.59
C THR A 290 10.26 1.94 11.30
N ALA A 291 10.00 3.19 10.89
CA ALA A 291 10.47 4.41 11.51
C ALA A 291 9.36 5.15 12.28
N GLN A 292 8.22 4.50 12.53
CA GLN A 292 7.18 4.98 13.45
C GLN A 292 7.78 5.29 14.83
N ASN A 293 7.24 6.30 15.52
CA ASN A 293 7.88 6.84 16.73
C ASN A 293 6.93 7.50 17.73
N GLU A 294 5.61 7.50 17.48
CA GLU A 294 4.61 8.05 18.40
C GLU A 294 4.00 6.95 19.28
N ILE A 295 3.54 7.34 20.48
CA ILE A 295 2.99 6.41 21.49
C ILE A 295 1.72 5.71 20.97
N GLY A 296 0.95 6.38 20.11
CA GLY A 296 -0.26 5.84 19.52
C GLY A 296 -0.03 4.94 18.31
N ASP A 297 1.20 4.83 17.81
CA ASP A 297 1.48 4.09 16.58
C ASP A 297 1.28 2.58 16.78
N ILE A 298 0.72 1.91 15.78
CA ILE A 298 0.58 0.44 15.74
C ILE A 298 1.24 -0.08 14.46
N LEU A 299 2.24 -0.95 14.58
CA LEU A 299 2.90 -1.52 13.40
C LEU A 299 2.06 -2.60 12.73
N PHE A 300 1.57 -3.58 13.49
CA PHE A 300 0.72 -4.67 12.98
C PHE A 300 -0.62 -4.67 13.69
N TYR A 301 -1.71 -4.42 12.96
CA TYR A 301 -3.07 -4.46 13.49
C TYR A 301 -3.90 -5.53 12.78
N MET A 302 -4.36 -6.53 13.54
CA MET A 302 -5.06 -7.70 13.02
C MET A 302 -6.47 -7.78 13.60
N THR A 303 -7.49 -7.68 12.73
CA THR A 303 -8.90 -7.79 13.16
C THR A 303 -9.73 -8.71 12.27
N ASP A 304 -10.63 -9.49 12.87
CA ASP A 304 -11.55 -10.41 12.21
C ASP A 304 -10.90 -11.47 11.29
N ASN A 305 -9.63 -11.83 11.53
CA ASN A 305 -8.91 -12.76 10.64
C ASN A 305 -9.23 -14.22 10.95
N THR A 306 -9.78 -14.93 9.97
CA THR A 306 -10.32 -16.30 10.14
C THR A 306 -9.29 -17.41 9.88
N ARG A 307 -8.19 -17.12 9.19
CA ARG A 307 -7.09 -18.06 8.92
C ARG A 307 -5.75 -17.47 9.37
N LYS A 308 -4.79 -18.38 9.57
CA LYS A 308 -3.45 -18.08 10.10
C LYS A 308 -2.73 -16.99 9.29
N ILE A 309 -2.25 -15.99 10.01
CA ILE A 309 -1.31 -14.95 9.55
C ILE A 309 0.05 -15.25 10.18
N ASN A 310 1.12 -15.12 9.40
CA ASN A 310 2.50 -15.29 9.84
C ASN A 310 3.22 -13.94 9.82
N ILE A 311 3.80 -13.55 10.96
CA ILE A 311 4.76 -12.44 11.05
C ILE A 311 6.13 -13.07 11.32
N ASN A 312 7.04 -12.98 10.35
CA ASN A 312 8.32 -13.68 10.38
C ASN A 312 9.47 -12.82 10.91
N SER A 313 9.57 -11.57 10.47
CA SER A 313 10.65 -10.65 10.86
C SER A 313 10.23 -9.20 10.64
N TYR A 314 10.69 -8.32 11.52
CA TYR A 314 10.55 -6.87 11.38
C TYR A 314 11.66 -6.17 12.17
N SER A 315 11.90 -4.89 11.89
CA SER A 315 12.87 -4.05 12.59
C SER A 315 12.24 -2.74 13.02
N LEU A 316 12.47 -2.38 14.28
CA LEU A 316 12.02 -1.13 14.89
C LEU A 316 13.20 -0.16 14.96
N VAL A 317 12.98 1.12 14.66
CA VAL A 317 13.95 2.17 15.01
C VAL A 317 14.10 2.30 16.52
N SER A 318 15.26 2.78 16.99
CA SER A 318 15.55 2.97 18.42
C SER A 318 14.59 3.95 19.11
N SER A 319 13.96 4.84 18.34
CA SER A 319 12.97 5.81 18.83
C SER A 319 11.52 5.32 18.78
N PHE A 320 11.27 4.04 18.47
CA PHE A 320 9.91 3.50 18.39
C PHE A 320 9.26 3.49 19.78
N LYS A 321 8.07 4.10 19.89
CA LYS A 321 7.31 4.22 21.16
C LYS A 321 5.91 3.57 21.11
N GLY A 322 5.48 3.14 19.94
CA GLY A 322 4.15 2.57 19.72
C GLY A 322 4.04 1.10 20.15
N LYS A 323 2.98 0.44 19.70
CA LYS A 323 2.82 -1.00 19.83
C LYS A 323 3.30 -1.68 18.55
N ALA A 324 4.21 -2.64 18.69
CA ALA A 324 4.55 -3.46 17.53
C ALA A 324 3.34 -4.26 17.02
N PHE A 325 2.41 -4.61 17.92
CA PHE A 325 1.38 -5.58 17.61
C PHE A 325 0.07 -5.34 18.40
N GLU A 326 -1.06 -5.34 17.71
CA GLU A 326 -2.42 -5.27 18.28
C GLU A 326 -3.37 -6.22 17.54
N LYS A 327 -4.24 -6.95 18.27
CA LYS A 327 -5.23 -7.87 17.69
C LYS A 327 -6.48 -8.06 18.54
N ASP A 328 -7.56 -8.50 17.90
CA ASP A 328 -8.74 -9.08 18.54
C ASP A 328 -8.63 -10.62 18.68
N ASP A 329 -9.74 -11.36 18.58
CA ASP A 329 -9.80 -12.83 18.55
C ASP A 329 -9.21 -13.47 17.27
N SER A 330 -8.62 -12.66 16.38
CA SER A 330 -7.89 -13.07 15.18
C SER A 330 -6.90 -14.21 15.42
N LYS A 331 -6.94 -15.22 14.53
CA LYS A 331 -6.05 -16.40 14.56
C LYS A 331 -4.71 -16.12 13.91
N ILE A 332 -3.65 -16.04 14.71
CA ILE A 332 -2.29 -15.73 14.26
C ILE A 332 -1.38 -16.88 14.70
N ASN A 333 -0.47 -17.32 13.83
CA ASN A 333 0.53 -18.31 14.24
C ASN A 333 1.49 -17.67 15.24
N GLU A 334 2.05 -18.50 16.11
CA GLU A 334 3.03 -18.09 17.12
C GLU A 334 4.07 -17.17 16.47
N ILE A 335 4.17 -15.94 16.97
CA ILE A 335 5.08 -14.93 16.45
C ILE A 335 6.48 -15.49 16.66
N LYS A 336 7.11 -15.99 15.59
CA LYS A 336 8.53 -16.28 15.61
C LYS A 336 9.24 -14.94 15.52
N LEU A 337 9.50 -14.34 16.68
CA LEU A 337 10.43 -13.22 16.81
C LEU A 337 11.82 -13.70 16.35
N ASN A 338 12.08 -13.65 15.05
CA ASN A 338 13.42 -13.92 14.50
C ASN A 338 14.38 -12.74 14.72
N SER A 339 13.91 -11.66 15.36
CA SER A 339 14.71 -10.50 15.73
C SER A 339 14.83 -10.41 17.26
N LEU A 340 15.56 -11.35 17.85
CA LEU A 340 16.40 -10.97 18.98
C LEU A 340 17.41 -9.97 18.41
N ASN A 341 17.23 -8.68 18.69
CA ASN A 341 18.27 -7.69 18.46
C ASN A 341 19.40 -8.03 19.45
N ILE A 342 20.36 -8.82 18.98
CA ILE A 342 21.54 -9.19 19.74
C ILE A 342 22.44 -7.95 19.74
N GLN A 343 22.34 -7.11 20.78
CA GLN A 343 23.47 -6.27 21.14
C GLN A 343 24.53 -7.20 21.73
N GLU A 344 25.57 -7.51 20.96
CA GLU A 344 26.83 -7.98 21.54
C GLU A 344 27.36 -6.84 22.43
N ASN A 345 27.08 -6.92 23.73
CA ASN A 345 27.93 -6.31 24.73
C ASN A 345 28.82 -7.43 25.26
N ASP A 346 30.10 -7.35 24.91
CA ASP A 346 31.20 -8.24 25.24
C ASP A 346 31.00 -9.05 26.55
N ASN A 347 30.34 -10.21 26.46
CA ASN A 347 30.16 -11.27 27.48
C ASN A 347 28.76 -11.49 28.11
N ALA A 348 27.66 -10.85 27.66
CA ALA A 348 26.32 -11.23 28.18
C ALA A 348 25.16 -11.08 27.18
N PHE A 349 24.23 -12.06 27.21
CA PHE A 349 22.93 -12.00 26.54
C PHE A 349 21.85 -11.58 27.55
N GLU A 350 21.13 -10.48 27.30
CA GLU A 350 19.99 -10.07 28.13
C GLU A 350 18.67 -10.40 27.42
N ILE A 351 17.89 -11.31 28.00
CA ILE A 351 16.52 -11.62 27.58
C ILE A 351 15.58 -11.24 28.73
N LYS A 352 14.73 -10.21 28.53
CA LYS A 352 13.69 -9.82 29.50
C LYS A 352 12.37 -10.49 29.15
N ALA A 353 12.07 -11.60 29.81
CA ALA A 353 10.80 -12.31 29.66
C ALA A 353 10.40 -12.96 31.00
N GLU A 354 9.10 -12.96 31.33
CA GLU A 354 8.59 -13.70 32.50
C GLU A 354 8.75 -15.22 32.32
N LYS A 355 8.75 -15.69 31.06
CA LYS A 355 8.90 -17.09 30.67
C LYS A 355 9.57 -17.22 29.31
N ILE A 356 10.60 -18.05 29.22
CA ILE A 356 11.25 -18.46 27.98
C ILE A 356 10.97 -19.94 27.77
N ARG A 357 10.40 -20.31 26.62
CA ARG A 357 10.22 -21.71 26.23
C ARG A 357 11.18 -22.04 25.09
N ILE A 358 12.01 -23.04 25.29
CA ILE A 358 12.80 -23.63 24.20
C ILE A 358 11.91 -24.69 23.54
N ASN A 359 11.75 -24.67 22.21
CA ASN A 359 10.85 -25.57 21.49
C ASN A 359 11.06 -27.04 21.91
N ASP A 360 9.96 -27.69 22.33
CA ASP A 360 9.93 -29.06 22.85
C ASP A 360 10.90 -29.34 24.02
N GLY A 361 11.38 -28.29 24.68
CA GLY A 361 12.36 -28.33 25.76
C GLY A 361 11.80 -27.86 27.09
N PHE A 362 12.69 -27.27 27.89
CA PHE A 362 12.37 -26.80 29.22
C PHE A 362 11.90 -25.33 29.21
N ASP A 363 11.04 -24.97 30.15
CA ASP A 363 10.70 -23.56 30.41
C ASP A 363 11.78 -22.96 31.34
N LEU A 364 12.33 -21.78 31.03
CA LEU A 364 13.08 -20.94 31.97
C LEU A 364 12.16 -19.84 32.48
N ILE A 365 11.90 -19.82 33.77
CA ILE A 365 10.91 -18.95 34.43
C ILE A 365 11.61 -18.16 35.53
N SER A 366 11.18 -16.92 35.79
CA SER A 366 11.66 -16.13 36.94
C SER A 366 10.51 -15.57 37.76
N GLY A 367 10.70 -15.43 39.06
CA GLY A 367 9.76 -14.73 39.95
C GLY A 367 10.25 -14.64 41.38
N SER A 368 9.48 -13.97 42.24
CA SER A 368 9.84 -13.69 43.64
C SER A 368 9.50 -14.82 44.61
N ASP A 369 8.42 -15.55 44.32
CA ASP A 369 7.83 -16.53 45.22
C ASP A 369 8.35 -17.95 45.02
N ASP A 370 7.99 -18.85 45.92
CA ASP A 370 8.24 -20.28 45.73
C ASP A 370 7.37 -20.80 44.56
N PRO A 371 7.96 -21.48 43.56
CA PRO A 371 7.20 -21.99 42.41
C PRO A 371 6.28 -23.17 42.77
N GLN A 372 6.47 -23.79 43.93
CA GLN A 372 5.68 -24.93 44.40
C GLN A 372 4.24 -24.50 44.74
N GLY A 373 3.26 -25.11 44.08
CA GLY A 373 1.84 -24.83 44.25
C GLY A 373 1.32 -23.61 43.48
N SER A 374 2.20 -22.88 42.80
CA SER A 374 1.88 -21.62 42.12
C SER A 374 2.16 -21.69 40.61
N ILE A 375 3.30 -22.26 40.20
CA ILE A 375 3.78 -22.24 38.82
C ILE A 375 3.69 -23.62 38.16
N SER A 376 2.93 -23.71 37.06
CA SER A 376 2.91 -24.90 36.18
C SER A 376 3.98 -24.81 35.10
N ALA A 377 4.69 -25.92 34.86
CA ALA A 377 5.76 -26.03 33.87
C ALA A 377 6.03 -27.49 33.50
N THR A 378 6.63 -27.74 32.34
CA THR A 378 7.02 -29.10 31.91
C THR A 378 8.20 -29.63 32.74
N LYS A 379 8.28 -30.95 32.92
CA LYS A 379 9.46 -31.59 33.54
C LYS A 379 10.75 -31.16 32.81
N GLY A 380 11.76 -30.78 33.57
CA GLY A 380 13.04 -30.23 33.09
C GLY A 380 13.12 -28.70 33.17
N SER A 381 12.00 -28.00 33.37
CA SER A 381 11.95 -26.53 33.52
C SER A 381 12.78 -26.02 34.68
N LEU A 382 13.35 -24.83 34.50
CA LEU A 382 14.17 -24.11 35.47
C LEU A 382 13.40 -22.88 35.96
N TYR A 383 13.43 -22.65 37.27
CA TYR A 383 12.84 -21.46 37.89
C TYR A 383 13.91 -20.70 38.68
N LEU A 384 14.19 -19.47 38.27
CA LEU A 384 15.11 -18.55 38.90
C LEU A 384 14.32 -17.70 39.90
N ARG A 385 14.40 -18.03 41.19
CA ARG A 385 13.74 -17.26 42.23
C ARG A 385 14.61 -16.06 42.62
N SER A 386 14.13 -14.86 42.33
CA SER A 386 14.68 -13.61 42.85
C SER A 386 14.10 -13.36 44.24
N GLY A 387 14.67 -13.99 45.27
CA GLY A 387 14.14 -13.88 46.63
C GLY A 387 14.24 -12.47 47.22
N ASP A 388 13.30 -12.09 48.08
CA ASP A 388 13.27 -10.80 48.78
C ASP A 388 14.43 -10.59 49.78
N ASN A 389 15.16 -11.66 50.13
CA ASN A 389 16.25 -11.66 51.11
C ASN A 389 17.64 -11.99 50.50
N GLY A 390 17.82 -11.76 49.21
CA GLY A 390 19.16 -11.67 48.60
C GLY A 390 19.88 -12.99 48.30
N THR A 391 19.25 -14.16 48.49
CA THR A 391 19.80 -15.43 47.99
C THR A 391 18.99 -15.93 46.79
N PRO A 392 19.46 -15.72 45.55
CA PRO A 392 18.81 -16.32 44.39
C PRO A 392 18.83 -17.84 44.53
N SER A 393 17.68 -18.48 44.32
CA SER A 393 17.54 -19.94 44.40
C SER A 393 17.11 -20.47 43.03
N LEU A 394 17.78 -21.51 42.56
CA LEU A 394 17.40 -22.21 41.34
C LEU A 394 16.53 -23.41 41.69
N TYR A 395 15.38 -23.55 41.05
CA TYR A 395 14.54 -24.75 41.16
C TYR A 395 14.47 -25.46 39.81
N VAL A 396 14.37 -26.79 39.84
CA VAL A 396 14.11 -27.62 38.65
C VAL A 396 12.81 -28.40 38.81
N LYS A 397 12.04 -28.47 37.73
CA LYS A 397 10.82 -29.28 37.65
C LYS A 397 11.19 -30.74 37.42
N VAL A 398 11.06 -31.59 38.44
CA VAL A 398 11.49 -33.00 38.35
C VAL A 398 10.37 -33.96 37.97
N SER A 399 9.11 -33.55 38.10
CA SER A 399 7.95 -34.40 37.83
C SER A 399 6.70 -33.59 37.51
N GLY A 400 5.79 -34.18 36.74
CA GLY A 400 4.50 -33.58 36.40
C GLY A 400 4.60 -32.38 35.45
N SER A 401 3.44 -31.91 35.01
CA SER A 401 3.27 -30.64 34.30
C SER A 401 2.39 -29.65 35.07
N ASP A 402 1.93 -30.03 36.26
CA ASP A 402 1.07 -29.23 37.14
C ASP A 402 1.90 -28.27 38.01
N GLN A 403 1.34 -27.74 39.08
CA GLN A 403 2.02 -26.80 39.98
C GLN A 403 2.99 -27.48 40.98
N ASN A 404 3.13 -28.81 40.95
CA ASN A 404 3.88 -29.58 41.94
C ASN A 404 5.16 -30.22 41.37
N GLY A 405 6.07 -30.67 42.23
CA GLY A 405 7.28 -31.37 41.78
C GLY A 405 8.42 -30.44 41.38
N TRP A 406 8.45 -29.23 41.95
CA TRP A 406 9.64 -28.38 41.93
C TRP A 406 10.63 -28.84 43.00
N LYS A 407 11.92 -28.87 42.66
CA LYS A 407 12.99 -29.20 43.61
C LYS A 407 14.05 -28.10 43.57
N SER A 408 14.39 -27.57 44.73
CA SER A 408 15.50 -26.61 44.84
C SER A 408 16.83 -27.31 44.50
N ILE A 409 17.66 -26.64 43.71
CA ILE A 409 19.04 -26.98 43.44
C ILE A 409 19.88 -26.01 44.28
N THR A 410 20.20 -26.44 45.49
CA THR A 410 21.22 -25.80 46.34
C THR A 410 22.61 -26.21 45.94
#